data_AF-A0A8S2ZM66-F1
#
_entry.id   AF-A0A8S2ZM66-F1
#
_cell.length_a   1.000
_cell.length_b   1.000
_cell.length_c   1.000
_cell.angle_alpha   90.00
_cell.angle_beta   90.00
_cell.angle_gamma   90.00
#
_symmetry.space_group_name_H-M   'P 1'
#
loop_
_entity.id
_entity.type
_entity.pdbx_description
1 polymer ?
#
loop_
_entity_poly.entity_id
_entity_poly.type
_entity_poly.pdbx_seq_one_letter_code
_entity_poly.pdbx_strand_id
1 'polypeptide(L)' 'QGFRVESIQYNLLHDRTDFFTQKDIKYLVEYARQRRIRIVPEFDIPGHTTR' A
#
# COMPACT_ATOMS: atom_id res chain seq x y z
N GLN A 1 2.81 11.41 8.34
CA GLN A 1 2.90 10.40 7.26
C GLN A 1 1.85 9.34 7.61
N GLY A 2 0.97 8.98 6.67
CA GLY A 2 -0.20 8.14 6.94
C GLY A 2 -0.15 6.83 6.17
N PHE A 3 -0.91 5.83 6.61
CA PHE A 3 -1.04 4.57 5.89
C PHE A 3 -1.85 4.82 4.61
N ARG A 4 -1.27 4.48 3.45
CA ARG A 4 -1.83 4.80 2.13
C ARG A 4 -2.31 3.58 1.35
N VAL A 5 -2.42 2.42 1.97
CA VAL A 5 -2.84 1.18 1.29
C VAL A 5 -4.13 0.66 1.91
N GLU A 6 -5.05 0.20 1.08
CA GLU A 6 -6.28 -0.45 1.55
C GLU A 6 -5.95 -1.76 2.28
N SER A 7 -6.45 -1.90 3.51
CA SER A 7 -6.37 -3.15 4.26
C SER A 7 -7.77 -3.76 4.36
N ILE A 8 -7.97 -4.92 3.74
CA ILE A 8 -9.26 -5.63 3.73
C ILE A 8 -9.72 -5.99 5.15
N GLN A 9 -8.76 -6.30 6.03
CA GLN A 9 -9.04 -6.68 7.42
C GLN A 9 -9.22 -5.47 8.33
N TYR A 10 -8.57 -4.35 8.02
CA TYR A 10 -8.54 -3.16 8.86
C TYR A 10 -8.83 -1.90 8.04
N ASN A 11 -10.09 -1.73 7.65
CA ASN A 11 -10.57 -0.65 6.78
C ASN A 11 -10.40 0.78 7.35
N LEU A 12 -9.97 0.90 8.61
CA LEU A 12 -9.72 2.19 9.28
C LEU A 12 -8.23 2.58 9.29
N LEU A 13 -7.33 1.75 8.73
CA LEU A 13 -5.90 2.05 8.75
C LEU A 13 -5.54 3.22 7.82
N HIS A 14 -6.19 3.33 6.66
CA HIS A 14 -5.92 4.39 5.69
C HIS A 14 -6.96 5.52 5.79
N ASP A 15 -6.56 6.71 5.32
CA ASP A 15 -7.46 7.84 5.17
C ASP A 15 -8.54 7.56 4.11
N ARG A 16 -9.64 8.32 4.17
CA ARG A 16 -10.77 8.16 3.25
C ARG A 16 -10.56 8.76 1.86
N THR A 17 -9.60 9.66 1.71
CA THR A 17 -9.48 10.52 0.53
C THR A 17 -8.25 10.24 -0.33
N ASP A 18 -7.18 9.70 0.27
CA ASP A 18 -5.91 9.46 -0.40
C ASP A 18 -5.33 8.12 0.05
N PHE A 19 -5.60 7.07 -0.73
CA PHE A 19 -5.10 5.71 -0.52
C PHE A 19 -5.16 4.91 -1.83
N PHE A 20 -4.36 3.86 -1.92
CA PHE A 20 -4.37 2.88 -3.00
C PHE A 20 -5.27 1.71 -2.63
N THR A 21 -6.21 1.38 -3.51
CA THR A 21 -7.04 0.18 -3.37
C THR A 21 -6.22 -1.08 -3.65
N GLN A 22 -6.73 -2.24 -3.24
CA GLN A 22 -6.16 -3.53 -3.61
C GLN A 22 -6.08 -3.73 -5.13
N LYS A 23 -7.00 -3.12 -5.88
CA LYS A 23 -6.98 -3.16 -7.35
C LYS A 23 -5.83 -2.33 -7.91
N ASP A 24 -5.58 -1.15 -7.36
CA ASP A 24 -4.48 -0.27 -7.80
C ASP A 24 -3.11 -0.92 -7.55
N ILE A 25 -2.93 -1.53 -6.36
CA ILE A 25 -1.70 -2.25 -6.03
C ILE A 25 -1.48 -3.45 -6.97
N LYS A 26 -2.52 -4.24 -7.25
CA LYS A 26 -2.43 -5.37 -8.21
C LYS A 26 -2.06 -4.89 -9.62
N TYR A 27 -2.66 -3.80 -10.08
CA TYR A 27 -2.33 -3.19 -11.36
C TYR A 27 -0.86 -2.74 -11.39
N LEU A 28 -0.38 -2.08 -10.35
CA LEU A 28 1.00 -1.62 -10.24
C LEU A 28 2.00 -2.78 -10.27
N VAL A 29 1.72 -3.86 -9.53
CA VAL A 29 2.56 -5.07 -9.52
C VAL A 29 2.64 -5.71 -10.90
N GLU A 30 1.50 -5.85 -11.59
CA GLU A 30 1.46 -6.40 -12.95
C GLU A 30 2.20 -5.51 -13.96
N TYR A 31 2.02 -4.19 -13.86
CA TYR A 31 2.72 -3.21 -14.69
C TYR A 31 4.24 -3.28 -14.53
N ALA A 32 4.73 -3.44 -13.29
CA ALA A 32 6.15 -3.62 -12.99
C ALA A 32 6.67 -4.98 -13.46
N ARG A 33 5.87 -6.04 -13.30
CA ARG A 33 6.21 -7.40 -13.76
C ARG A 33 6.50 -7.43 -15.27
N GLN A 34 5.68 -6.76 -16.08
CA GLN A 34 5.89 -6.63 -17.53
C GLN A 34 7.22 -5.95 -17.89
N ARG A 35 7.78 -5.16 -16.97
CA ARG A 35 9.05 -4.44 -17.11
C ARG A 35 10.22 -5.13 -16.41
N ARG A 36 10.01 -6.34 -15.89
CA ARG A 36 11.00 -7.09 -15.10
C ARG A 36 11.47 -6.35 -13.85
N ILE A 37 10.60 -5.50 -13.28
CA ILE A 37 10.84 -4.77 -12.04
C ILE A 37 10.15 -5.52 -10.89
N ARG A 38 10.89 -5.79 -9.82
CA ARG A 38 10.36 -6.40 -8.59
C ARG A 38 9.94 -5.30 -7.62
N ILE A 39 8.69 -5.35 -7.17
CA ILE A 39 8.19 -4.50 -6.09
C ILE A 39 8.30 -5.28 -4.78
N VAL A 40 8.92 -4.67 -3.78
CA VAL A 40 9.01 -5.21 -2.42
C VAL A 40 8.32 -4.20 -1.50
N PRO A 41 7.16 -4.55 -0.90
CA PRO A 41 6.51 -3.65 0.06
C PRO A 41 7.28 -3.62 1.38
N GLU A 42 7.20 -2.49 2.08
CA GLU A 42 7.76 -2.29 3.40
C GLU A 42 6.67 -1.81 4.36
N PHE A 43 6.58 -2.48 5.51
CA PHE A 43 5.77 -2.05 6.65
C PHE A 43 6.72 -1.83 7.81
N ASP A 44 7.17 -0.59 7.99
CA ASP A 44 8.04 -0.22 9.11
C ASP A 44 7.22 -0.17 10.40
N ILE A 45 7.60 -1.00 11.38
CA ILE A 45 6.97 -1.11 12.69
C ILE A 45 8.02 -1.41 13.78
N PRO A 46 7.91 -0.81 14.98
CA PRO A 46 6.93 0.20 15.40
C PRO A 46 7.33 1.64 15.01
N GLY A 47 8.48 1.81 14.33
CA GLY A 47 8.96 3.10 13.84
C GLY A 47 8.03 3.72 12.80
N HIS A 48 8.09 5.05 12.64
CA HIS A 48 7.32 5.83 11.67
C HIS A 48 5.79 5.63 11.69
N THR A 49 5.28 4.91 12.70
CA THR A 49 3.87 4.77 12.99
C THR A 49 3.46 6.00 13.79
N THR A 50 3.00 7.04 13.08
CA THR A 50 2.53 8.27 13.74
C THR A 50 1.19 7.99 14.43
N ARG A 51 0.94 8.65 15.57
CA ARG A 51 -0.32 8.55 16.33
C ARG A 51 -1.53 9.08 15.59
#